data_AF-A0A090R2W4-F1
#
_entry.id   AF-A0A090R2W4-F1
#
_cell.length_a   1.000
_cell.length_b   1.000
_cell.length_c   1.000
_cell.angle_alpha   90.00
_cell.angle_beta   90.00
_cell.angle_gamma   90.00
#
_symmetry.space_group_name_H-M   'P 1'
#
loop_
_entity.id
_entity.type
_entity.pdbx_description
1 polymer ?
#
loop_
_entity_poly.entity_id
_entity_poly.type
_entity_poly.pdbx_seq_one_letter_code
_entity_poly.pdbx_strand_id
1 'polypeptide(L)'
;MSVIAATGHKRTLGERLHLDIPLLLGILALMGFALMVMYSASGQDLAMMERQGMRMLLSLGVMIFLAQLAPRHYEAWAPYLFGVGLLLLLGVLLFGEVSKGAQRC
;
A
#
# COMPACT_ATOMS: atom_id res chain seq x y z
N MET A 1 -35.67 38.81 -7.18
CA MET A 1 -35.50 37.40 -7.60
C MET A 1 -34.17 36.90 -7.05
N SER A 2 -34.23 36.23 -5.89
CA SER A 2 -33.09 35.72 -5.14
C SER A 2 -32.49 34.49 -5.82
N VAL A 3 -31.54 34.71 -6.72
CA VAL A 3 -30.63 33.67 -7.20
C VAL A 3 -29.40 33.72 -6.30
N ILE A 4 -29.18 32.64 -5.56
CA ILE A 4 -27.91 32.00 -5.19
C ILE A 4 -28.27 31.12 -3.99
N ALA A 5 -28.63 29.87 -4.31
CA ALA A 5 -28.61 28.80 -3.34
C ALA A 5 -27.17 28.74 -2.82
N ALA A 6 -26.98 29.06 -1.54
CA ALA A 6 -25.77 28.71 -0.83
C ALA A 6 -25.73 27.18 -0.78
N THR A 7 -25.16 26.56 -1.82
CA THR A 7 -24.72 25.18 -1.80
C THR A 7 -23.66 25.10 -0.72
N GLY A 8 -24.09 24.76 0.50
CA GLY A 8 -23.20 24.35 1.56
C GLY A 8 -22.39 23.18 1.03
N HIS A 9 -21.16 23.49 0.58
CA HIS A 9 -20.16 22.49 0.26
C HIS A 9 -19.93 21.70 1.55
N LYS A 10 -20.66 20.59 1.69
CA LYS A 10 -20.36 19.60 2.71
C LYS A 10 -19.00 19.06 2.32
N ARG A 11 -17.93 19.66 2.84
CA ARG A 11 -16.55 19.18 2.71
C ARG A 11 -16.61 17.69 3.00
N THR A 12 -16.50 16.90 1.95
CA THR A 12 -16.56 15.46 2.02
C THR A 12 -15.40 15.03 2.91
N LEU A 13 -15.59 13.96 3.68
CA LEU A 13 -14.51 13.43 4.52
C LEU A 13 -13.25 13.09 3.69
N GLY A 14 -13.41 12.85 2.38
CA GLY A 14 -12.34 12.69 1.40
C GLY A 14 -11.59 13.96 0.97
N GLU A 15 -12.06 15.17 1.31
CA GLU A 15 -11.25 16.41 1.16
C GLU A 15 -10.40 16.69 2.41
N ARG A 16 -10.77 16.14 3.57
CA ARG A 16 -10.07 16.39 4.85
C ARG A 16 -9.01 15.33 5.15
N LEU A 17 -9.24 14.09 4.73
CA LEU A 17 -8.22 13.06 4.65
C LEU A 17 -7.91 12.89 3.16
N HIS A 18 -6.64 12.98 2.73
CA HIS A 18 -6.17 12.68 1.37
C HIS A 18 -6.35 11.20 0.99
N LEU A 19 -7.53 10.65 1.27
CA LEU A 19 -7.82 9.23 1.22
C LEU A 19 -9.05 9.06 0.35
N ASP A 20 -8.79 8.74 -0.92
CA ASP A 20 -9.81 8.48 -1.92
C ASP A 20 -10.60 7.23 -1.51
N ILE A 21 -11.76 7.45 -0.91
CA ILE A 21 -12.72 6.39 -0.52
C ILE A 21 -12.96 5.34 -1.63
N PRO A 22 -13.14 5.70 -2.93
CA PRO A 22 -13.27 4.67 -3.97
C PRO A 22 -12.03 3.79 -4.12
N LEU A 23 -10.82 4.36 -3.93
CA LEU A 23 -9.57 3.63 -4.05
C LEU A 23 -9.37 2.68 -2.86
N LEU A 24 -9.69 3.14 -1.65
CA LEU A 24 -9.68 2.30 -0.45
C LEU A 24 -10.63 1.10 -0.61
N LEU A 25 -11.84 1.33 -1.12
CA LEU A 25 -12.82 0.27 -1.35
C LEU A 25 -12.31 -0.75 -2.38
N GLY A 26 -11.68 -0.27 -3.47
CA GLY A 26 -11.03 -1.13 -4.45
C GLY A 26 -9.93 -2.01 -3.83
N ILE A 27 -9.07 -1.43 -2.98
CA ILE A 27 -8.02 -2.18 -2.26
C ILE A 27 -8.65 -3.25 -1.37
N LEU A 28 -9.66 -2.91 -0.56
CA LEU A 28 -10.33 -3.87 0.32
C LEU A 28 -11.01 -5.01 -0.46
N ALA A 29 -11.62 -4.70 -1.61
CA ALA A 29 -12.22 -5.71 -2.49
C ALA A 29 -11.16 -6.68 -3.04
N LEU A 30 -10.02 -6.16 -3.51
CA LEU A 30 -8.90 -6.98 -3.98
C LEU A 30 -8.31 -7.85 -2.86
N MET A 31 -8.18 -7.31 -1.65
CA MET A 31 -7.71 -8.07 -0.49
C MET A 31 -8.66 -9.22 -0.13
N GLY A 32 -9.96 -8.96 -0.12
CA GLY A 32 -10.97 -10.00 0.10
C GLY A 32 -10.91 -11.10 -0.97
N PHE A 33 -10.79 -10.70 -2.24
CA PHE A 33 -10.64 -11.66 -3.34
C PHE A 33 -9.34 -12.47 -3.22
N ALA A 34 -8.22 -11.83 -2.88
CA ALA A 34 -6.95 -12.51 -2.66
C ALA A 34 -7.02 -13.55 -1.53
N LEU A 35 -7.73 -13.24 -0.43
CA LEU A 35 -7.98 -14.20 0.65
C LEU A 35 -8.83 -15.38 0.17
N MET A 36 -9.87 -15.13 -0.63
CA MET A 36 -10.70 -16.20 -1.21
C MET A 36 -9.87 -17.13 -2.11
N VAL A 37 -9.05 -16.56 -3.00
CA VAL A 37 -8.16 -17.34 -3.89
C VAL A 37 -7.14 -18.13 -3.08
N MET A 38 -6.51 -17.51 -2.08
CA MET A 38 -5.52 -18.18 -1.25
C MET A 38 -6.15 -19.30 -0.41
N TYR A 39 -7.33 -19.07 0.17
CA TYR A 39 -8.07 -20.10 0.90
C TYR A 39 -8.36 -21.32 0.01
N SER A 40 -8.72 -21.07 -1.25
CA SER A 40 -8.98 -22.12 -2.23
C SER A 40 -7.71 -22.88 -2.63
N ALA A 41 -6.58 -22.19 -2.82
CA ALA A 41 -5.30 -22.81 -3.18
C ALA A 41 -4.60 -23.51 -1.99
N SER A 42 -4.86 -23.06 -0.76
CA SER A 42 -4.20 -23.50 0.46
C SER A 42 -4.86 -24.72 1.12
N GLY A 43 -5.93 -25.27 0.55
CA GLY A 43 -6.59 -26.46 1.09
C GLY A 43 -7.12 -26.29 2.53
N GLN A 44 -7.59 -25.09 2.89
CA GLN A 44 -8.06 -24.75 4.25
C GLN A 44 -6.99 -24.70 5.35
N ASP A 45 -5.70 -24.50 5.03
CA ASP A 45 -4.68 -24.25 6.06
C ASP A 45 -4.92 -22.89 6.76
N LEU A 46 -5.49 -22.97 7.95
CA LEU A 46 -5.78 -21.83 8.82
C LEU A 46 -4.51 -21.06 9.22
N ALA A 47 -3.37 -21.74 9.37
CA ALA A 47 -2.12 -21.09 9.75
C ALA A 47 -1.57 -20.24 8.60
N MET A 48 -1.76 -20.67 7.35
CA MET A 48 -1.42 -19.85 6.18
C MET A 48 -2.34 -18.63 6.06
N MET A 49 -3.63 -18.80 6.38
CA MET A 49 -4.62 -17.72 6.37
C MET A 49 -4.35 -16.67 7.45
N GLU A 50 -3.98 -17.09 8.67
CA GLU A 50 -3.59 -16.19 9.76
C GLU A 50 -2.36 -15.35 9.39
N ARG A 51 -1.32 -15.99 8.84
CA ARG A 51 -0.10 -15.29 8.37
C ARG A 51 -0.42 -14.26 7.30
N GLN A 52 -1.31 -14.58 6.36
CA GLN A 52 -1.73 -13.65 5.33
C GLN A 52 -2.56 -12.50 5.90
N GLY A 53 -3.48 -12.79 6.82
CA GLY A 53 -4.27 -11.80 7.53
C GLY A 53 -3.40 -10.80 8.28
N MET A 54 -2.38 -11.28 9.00
CA MET A 54 -1.42 -10.43 9.71
C MET A 54 -0.60 -9.54 8.76
N ARG A 55 -0.12 -10.10 7.64
CA ARG A 55 0.58 -9.31 6.61
C ARG A 55 -0.33 -8.22 6.02
N MET A 56 -1.57 -8.57 5.74
CA MET A 56 -2.58 -7.65 5.22
C MET A 56 -2.89 -6.53 6.20
N LEU A 57 -3.08 -6.85 7.48
CA LEU A 57 -3.31 -5.88 8.55
C LEU A 57 -2.12 -4.91 8.70
N LEU A 58 -0.90 -5.45 8.72
CA LEU A 58 0.33 -4.66 8.79
C LEU A 58 0.44 -3.71 7.58
N SER A 59 0.15 -4.22 6.38
CA SER A 59 0.22 -3.44 5.13
C SER A 59 -0.79 -2.30 5.13
N LEU A 60 -2.03 -2.54 5.57
CA LEU A 60 -3.03 -1.49 5.74
C LEU A 60 -2.63 -0.46 6.80
N GLY A 61 -2.08 -0.90 7.92
CA GLY A 61 -1.58 0.01 8.96
C GLY A 61 -0.48 0.93 8.44
N VAL A 62 0.49 0.38 7.71
CA VAL A 62 1.57 1.16 7.07
C VAL A 62 1.00 2.12 6.03
N MET A 63 0.07 1.68 5.18
CA MET A 63 -0.59 2.53 4.19
C MET A 63 -1.30 3.71 4.85
N ILE A 64 -2.08 3.47 5.91
CA ILE A 64 -2.81 4.54 6.62
C ILE A 64 -1.83 5.51 7.29
N PHE A 65 -0.76 4.99 7.91
CA PHE A 65 0.27 5.82 8.54
C PHE A 65 0.97 6.71 7.50
N LEU A 66 1.40 6.13 6.39
CA LEU A 66 2.03 6.85 5.29
C LEU A 66 1.06 7.85 4.61
N ALA A 67 -0.22 7.52 4.50
CA ALA A 67 -1.24 8.41 3.95
C ALA A 67 -1.47 9.67 4.82
N GLN A 68 -1.12 9.64 6.11
CA GLN A 68 -1.15 10.83 6.96
C GLN A 68 0.04 11.77 6.71
N LEU A 69 1.12 11.30 6.07
CA LEU A 69 2.27 12.12 5.74
C LEU A 69 1.97 12.99 4.51
N ALA A 70 2.08 14.31 4.65
CA ALA A 70 1.81 15.23 3.56
C ALA A 70 2.80 15.03 2.38
N PRO A 71 2.35 15.14 1.11
CA PRO A 71 3.15 14.90 -0.11
C PRO A 71 4.51 15.60 -0.15
N ARG A 72 4.61 16.79 0.46
CA ARG A 72 5.85 17.59 0.55
C ARG A 72 6.98 16.87 1.28
N HIS A 73 6.67 16.00 2.24
CA HIS A 73 7.71 15.21 2.91
C HIS A 73 8.27 14.16 1.95
N TYR A 74 7.43 13.47 1.18
CA TYR A 74 7.90 12.48 0.21
C TYR A 74 8.86 13.07 -0.83
N GLU A 75 8.61 14.30 -1.29
CA GLU A 75 9.46 14.98 -2.27
C GLU A 75 10.87 15.27 -1.74
N ALA A 76 11.00 15.68 -0.46
CA ALA A 76 12.30 15.90 0.16
C ALA A 76 13.08 14.60 0.43
N TRP A 77 12.38 13.49 0.66
CA TRP A 77 12.98 12.18 0.93
C TRP A 77 13.27 11.37 -0.35
N ALA A 78 12.67 11.75 -1.49
CA ALA A 78 12.86 11.11 -2.79
C ALA A 78 14.34 10.90 -3.18
N PRO A 79 15.24 11.90 -3.12
CA PRO A 79 16.64 11.69 -3.50
C PRO A 79 17.38 10.73 -2.57
N TYR A 80 17.06 10.74 -1.27
CA TYR A 80 17.66 9.83 -0.29
C TYR A 80 17.20 8.39 -0.49
N LEU A 81 15.89 8.17 -0.65
CA LEU A 81 15.32 6.84 -0.92
C LEU A 81 15.84 6.26 -2.23
N PHE A 82 16.01 7.11 -3.26
CA PHE A 82 16.63 6.70 -4.51
C PHE A 82 18.10 6.27 -4.32
N GLY A 83 18.88 7.05 -3.56
CA GLY A 83 20.26 6.69 -3.24
C GLY A 83 20.36 5.35 -2.49
N VAL A 84 19.50 5.13 -1.50
CA VAL A 84 19.43 3.85 -0.77
C VAL A 84 19.04 2.69 -1.71
N GLY A 85 18.06 2.89 -2.59
CA GLY A 85 17.66 1.89 -3.57
C GLY A 85 18.79 1.54 -4.54
N LEU A 86 19.54 2.53 -5.01
CA LEU A 86 20.72 2.34 -5.86
C LEU A 86 21.81 1.55 -5.14
N LEU A 87 22.09 1.90 -3.88
CA LEU A 87 23.05 1.17 -3.04
C LEU A 87 22.61 -0.28 -2.82
N LEU A 88 21.32 -0.53 -2.59
CA LEU A 88 20.79 -1.88 -2.47
C LEU A 88 20.99 -2.68 -3.77
N LEU A 89 20.74 -2.04 -4.91
CA LEU A 89 20.88 -2.67 -6.23
C LEU A 89 22.36 -3.05 -6.51
N LEU A 90 23.28 -2.16 -6.16
CA LEU A 90 24.72 -2.44 -6.20
C LEU A 90 25.10 -3.55 -5.22
N GLY A 91 24.51 -3.56 -4.02
CA GLY A 91 24.71 -4.60 -3.02
C GLY A 91 24.31 -5.99 -3.52
N VAL A 92 23.14 -6.10 -4.16
CA VAL A 92 22.68 -7.36 -4.79
C VAL A 92 23.61 -7.79 -5.92
N LEU A 93 24.17 -6.86 -6.70
CA LEU A 93 25.11 -7.21 -7.77
C LEU A 93 26.43 -7.77 -7.23
N LEU A 94 26.91 -7.28 -6.09
CA LEU A 94 28.19 -7.68 -5.50
C LEU A 94 28.08 -8.94 -4.61
N PHE A 95 26.97 -9.13 -3.90
CA PHE A 95 26.80 -10.20 -2.90
C PHE A 95 25.62 -11.14 -3.17
N GLY A 96 24.95 -11.03 -4.31
CA GLY A 96 23.82 -11.90 -4.61
C GLY A 96 24.27 -13.32 -4.92
N GLU A 97 23.67 -14.31 -4.26
CA GLU A 97 23.79 -15.73 -4.61
C GLU A 97 22.98 -16.02 -5.88
N VAL A 98 23.44 -16.88 -6.79
CA VAL A 98 22.70 -17.23 -8.01
C VAL A 98 21.84 -18.45 -7.74
N SER A 99 20.54 -18.26 -7.50
CA SER A 99 19.58 -19.36 -7.41
C SER A 99 18.52 -19.27 -8.50
N LYS A 100 18.65 -20.14 -9.51
CA LYS A 100 17.75 -20.32 -10.68
C LYS A 100 17.81 -19.25 -11.79
N GLY A 101 19.00 -18.75 -12.13
CA GLY A 101 19.21 -17.84 -13.27
C GLY A 101 18.78 -16.38 -13.03
N ALA A 102 18.28 -16.08 -11.83
CA ALA A 102 18.17 -14.74 -11.28
C ALA A 102 18.91 -14.76 -9.93
N GLN A 103 19.72 -13.74 -9.69
CA GLN A 103 20.55 -13.64 -8.49
C GLN A 103 19.65 -13.25 -7.29
N ARG A 104 19.54 -14.16 -6.32
CA ARG A 104 18.77 -14.05 -5.06
C ARG A 104 19.71 -14.53 -3.96
N CYS A 105 20.02 -13.64 -3.02
CA CYS A 105 20.81 -13.90 -1.81
C CYS A 105 20.47 -15.24 -1.13
#